data_AF-A0A9P1DWG2-F1
#
_entry.id   AF-A0A9P1DWG2-F1
#
_cell.length_a   1.000
_cell.length_b   1.000
_cell.length_c   1.000
_cell.angle_alpha   90.00
_cell.angle_beta   90.00
_cell.angle_gamma   90.00
#
_symmetry.space_group_name_H-M   'P 1'
#
loop_
_entity.id
_entity.type
_entity.pdbx_description
1 polymer ?
#
loop_
_entity_poly.entity_id
_entity_poly.type
_entity_poly.pdbx_seq_one_letter_code
_entity_poly.pdbx_strand_id
1 'polypeptide(L)'
;MTKAEDFLPELTKLLGDPDAALRYSVARTMRHLAASLAAQKAALGALLKGDPDVAAAAAYVLGALGSQAADQAPALEALLNSKVEDTSALALSATGAISPLPAALRKPTVAAAETLGLAGVVTAAPRIMELLKSSDSEVRAAAAEALGRLRDESAVPALLLGLKDPSPSVVLACCGALGASKPSPETSAAVAELLEDPHPAVRARAANALAEMGDTQAFVEPIAALLDDKAPPVQVAALRALVSCGEQGQLHAADVCRLAAQGDDRTRVVALQTLSQLGERGAAFATELEPLLDDALPEICLAARRTLEQFKTGRAVPSLPSLPKVQEVPALEPPSAGADFIAVV
;
A
#
# COMPACT_ATOMS: atom_id res chain seq x y z
N MET A 1 26.06 6.55 26.35
CA MET A 1 25.74 5.79 25.13
C MET A 1 25.52 6.81 24.02
N THR A 2 26.34 6.77 22.98
CA THR A 2 26.18 7.61 21.78
C THR A 2 24.84 7.28 21.15
N LYS A 3 24.03 8.28 20.82
CA LYS A 3 22.73 8.04 20.17
C LYS A 3 22.98 7.71 18.70
N ALA A 4 22.14 6.86 18.12
CA ALA A 4 22.22 6.54 16.69
C ALA A 4 22.15 7.79 15.80
N GLU A 5 21.49 8.84 16.29
CA GLU A 5 21.36 10.15 15.66
C GLU A 5 22.70 10.89 15.48
N ASP A 6 23.67 10.62 16.36
CA ASP A 6 24.99 11.28 16.33
C ASP A 6 25.78 10.88 15.06
N PHE A 7 25.43 9.74 14.44
CA PHE A 7 26.05 9.22 13.22
C PHE A 7 25.39 9.72 11.93
N LEU A 8 24.31 10.49 12.01
CA LEU A 8 23.59 10.98 10.82
C LEU A 8 24.49 11.72 9.80
N PRO A 9 25.44 12.59 10.20
CA PRO A 9 26.35 13.23 9.24
C PRO A 9 27.25 12.23 8.50
N GLU A 10 27.68 11.15 9.15
CA GLU A 10 28.50 10.10 8.55
C GLU A 10 27.66 9.24 7.60
N LEU A 11 26.44 8.86 8.02
CA LEU A 11 25.50 8.15 7.17
C LEU A 11 25.16 8.97 5.91
N THR A 12 24.95 10.28 6.02
CA THR A 12 24.73 11.14 4.84
C THR A 12 25.91 11.09 3.86
N LYS A 13 27.15 11.02 4.35
CA LYS A 13 28.33 10.86 3.48
C LYS A 13 28.36 9.50 2.79
N LEU A 14 27.99 8.43 3.50
CA LEU A 14 27.94 7.06 2.96
C LEU A 14 26.86 6.86 1.90
N LEU A 15 25.87 7.74 1.78
CA LEU A 15 24.97 7.75 0.62
C LEU A 15 25.70 8.03 -0.69
N GLY A 16 26.87 8.67 -0.65
CA GLY A 16 27.73 8.91 -1.81
C GLY A 16 28.68 7.75 -2.16
N ASP A 17 28.60 6.62 -1.45
CA ASP A 17 29.48 5.48 -1.69
C ASP A 17 29.17 4.81 -3.04
N PRO A 18 30.18 4.32 -3.80
CA PRO A 18 29.95 3.61 -5.06
C PRO A 18 29.16 2.29 -4.91
N ASP A 19 29.16 1.64 -3.75
CA ASP A 19 28.42 0.40 -3.51
C ASP A 19 26.91 0.66 -3.29
N ALA A 20 26.09 0.18 -4.22
CA ALA A 20 24.64 0.29 -4.17
C ALA A 20 24.00 -0.40 -2.95
N ALA A 21 24.56 -1.53 -2.49
CA ALA A 21 24.04 -2.26 -1.34
C ALA A 21 24.32 -1.50 -0.03
N LEU A 22 25.48 -0.85 0.06
CA LEU A 22 25.80 0.04 1.16
C LEU A 22 24.89 1.27 1.16
N ARG A 23 24.73 1.95 0.01
CA ARG A 23 23.78 3.07 -0.13
C ARG A 23 22.38 2.68 0.32
N TYR A 24 21.90 1.50 -0.08
CA TYR A 24 20.60 0.99 0.35
C TYR A 24 20.50 0.80 1.86
N SER A 25 21.48 0.11 2.45
CA SER A 25 21.49 -0.19 3.89
C SER A 25 21.51 1.10 4.72
N VAL A 26 22.29 2.08 4.28
CA VAL A 26 22.37 3.42 4.89
C VAL A 26 21.04 4.16 4.74
N ALA A 27 20.50 4.23 3.52
CA ALA A 27 19.23 4.92 3.26
C ALA A 27 18.07 4.32 4.08
N ARG A 28 17.99 2.99 4.17
CA ARG A 28 17.00 2.28 5.00
C ARG A 28 17.16 2.63 6.47
N THR A 29 18.39 2.61 6.98
CA THR A 29 18.68 2.95 8.38
C THR A 29 18.30 4.40 8.68
N MET A 30 18.65 5.33 7.79
CA MET A 30 18.31 6.75 7.94
C MET A 30 16.80 6.97 7.97
N ARG A 31 16.02 6.26 7.15
CA ARG A 31 14.54 6.35 7.18
C ARG A 31 13.93 5.86 8.49
N HIS A 32 14.54 4.88 9.17
CA HIS A 32 14.11 4.49 10.52
C HIS A 32 14.41 5.58 11.57
N LEU A 33 15.38 6.46 11.28
CA LEU A 33 15.74 7.62 12.09
C LEU A 33 15.04 8.92 11.63
N ALA A 34 13.88 8.82 10.96
CA ALA A 34 13.19 9.95 10.34
C ALA A 34 12.99 11.16 11.27
N ALA A 35 12.74 10.93 12.56
CA ALA A 35 12.53 11.98 13.56
C ALA A 35 13.71 12.97 13.68
N SER A 36 14.94 12.52 13.37
CA SER A 36 16.16 13.31 13.52
C SER A 36 16.78 13.73 12.18
N LEU A 37 16.17 13.33 11.05
CA LEU A 37 16.67 13.64 9.71
C LEU A 37 16.52 15.12 9.32
N ALA A 38 15.68 15.89 9.99
CA ALA A 38 15.43 17.30 9.67
C ALA A 38 16.74 18.13 9.65
N ALA A 39 17.69 17.81 10.52
CA ALA A 39 19.00 18.46 10.58
C ALA A 39 19.89 18.15 9.36
N GLN A 40 19.69 17.00 8.69
CA GLN A 40 20.45 16.58 7.51
C GLN A 40 19.79 17.01 6.20
N LYS A 41 18.61 17.62 6.23
CA LYS A 41 17.83 17.95 5.03
C LYS A 41 18.60 18.74 3.98
N ALA A 42 19.36 19.76 4.39
CA ALA A 42 20.16 20.56 3.47
C ALA A 42 21.31 19.75 2.83
N ALA A 43 21.95 18.88 3.62
CA ALA A 43 23.01 18.00 3.12
C ALA A 43 22.45 16.96 2.14
N LEU A 44 21.31 16.35 2.46
CA LEU A 44 20.58 15.45 1.55
C LEU A 44 20.15 16.17 0.26
N GLY A 45 19.66 17.41 0.37
CA GLY A 45 19.29 18.24 -0.78
C GLY A 45 20.47 18.53 -1.72
N ALA A 46 21.69 18.68 -1.17
CA ALA A 46 22.89 18.87 -1.97
C ALA A 46 23.24 17.61 -2.80
N LEU A 47 22.99 16.42 -2.27
CA LEU A 47 23.24 15.15 -2.96
C LEU A 47 22.34 14.93 -4.18
N LEU A 48 21.18 15.59 -4.26
CA LEU A 48 20.25 15.49 -5.39
C LEU A 48 20.85 15.98 -6.72
N LYS A 49 21.90 16.80 -6.68
CA LYS A 49 22.58 17.33 -7.88
C LYS A 49 23.76 16.46 -8.34
N GLY A 50 24.06 15.39 -7.61
CA GLY A 50 25.21 14.53 -7.84
C GLY A 50 24.93 13.40 -8.83
N ASP A 51 25.63 12.28 -8.61
CA ASP A 51 25.42 11.03 -9.34
C ASP A 51 23.95 10.55 -9.22
N PRO A 52 23.35 10.01 -10.29
CA PRO A 52 21.97 9.55 -10.27
C PRO A 52 21.61 8.59 -9.14
N ASP A 53 22.46 7.60 -8.85
CA ASP A 53 22.16 6.61 -7.82
C ASP A 53 22.21 7.23 -6.42
N VAL A 54 23.16 8.15 -6.23
CA VAL A 54 23.28 8.94 -5.00
C VAL A 54 22.08 9.87 -4.85
N ALA A 55 21.64 10.49 -5.94
CA ALA A 55 20.46 11.35 -5.96
C ALA A 55 19.18 10.56 -5.66
N ALA A 56 19.04 9.35 -6.21
CA ALA A 56 17.93 8.44 -5.91
C ALA A 56 17.91 8.05 -4.43
N ALA A 57 19.06 7.69 -3.85
CA ALA A 57 19.17 7.37 -2.43
C ALA A 57 18.84 8.58 -1.54
N ALA A 58 19.37 9.76 -1.87
CA ALA A 58 19.11 10.99 -1.13
C ALA A 58 17.62 11.42 -1.20
N ALA A 59 17.01 11.35 -2.39
CA ALA A 59 15.58 11.62 -2.56
C ALA A 59 14.74 10.62 -1.75
N TYR A 60 15.07 9.32 -1.83
CA TYR A 60 14.40 8.30 -1.04
C TYR A 60 14.48 8.57 0.47
N VAL A 61 15.62 9.04 1.00
CA VAL A 61 15.74 9.42 2.42
C VAL A 61 14.92 10.67 2.73
N LEU A 62 14.94 11.69 1.86
CA LEU A 62 14.13 12.91 2.00
C LEU A 62 12.63 12.60 2.07
N GLY A 63 12.14 11.58 1.36
CA GLY A 63 10.74 11.15 1.43
C GLY A 63 10.28 10.80 2.85
N ALA A 64 11.16 10.34 3.73
CA ALA A 64 10.80 10.04 5.13
C ALA A 64 10.55 11.29 5.98
N LEU A 65 10.95 12.48 5.51
CA LEU A 65 10.66 13.75 6.14
C LEU A 65 9.24 14.27 5.84
N GLY A 66 8.55 13.67 4.87
CA GLY A 66 7.22 14.12 4.42
C GLY A 66 7.24 15.60 4.04
N SER A 67 6.28 16.37 4.56
CA SER A 67 6.10 17.80 4.24
C SER A 67 7.32 18.67 4.55
N GLN A 68 8.22 18.24 5.45
CA GLN A 68 9.44 19.00 5.75
C GLN A 68 10.44 19.03 4.59
N ALA A 69 10.32 18.12 3.61
CA ALA A 69 11.14 18.08 2.40
C ALA A 69 10.62 19.00 1.27
N ALA A 70 9.51 19.72 1.47
CA ALA A 70 8.91 20.56 0.42
C ALA A 70 9.82 21.68 -0.10
N ASP A 71 10.77 22.16 0.71
CA ASP A 71 11.78 23.14 0.27
C ASP A 71 12.82 22.57 -0.70
N GLN A 72 12.95 21.24 -0.78
CA GLN A 72 13.76 20.54 -1.78
C GLN A 72 13.01 20.30 -3.09
N ALA A 73 11.74 20.74 -3.22
CA ALA A 73 10.93 20.55 -4.41
C ALA A 73 11.61 20.91 -5.73
N PRO A 74 12.33 22.05 -5.87
CA PRO A 74 12.98 22.38 -7.14
C PRO A 74 14.06 21.37 -7.56
N ALA A 75 14.82 20.83 -6.59
CA ALA A 75 15.84 19.83 -6.86
C ALA A 75 15.21 18.46 -7.19
N LEU A 76 14.12 18.10 -6.51
CA LEU A 76 13.37 16.88 -6.79
C LEU A 76 12.67 16.95 -8.16
N GLU A 77 12.07 18.08 -8.53
CA GLU A 77 11.45 18.28 -9.85
C GLU A 77 12.47 18.12 -10.99
N ALA A 78 13.73 18.52 -10.78
CA ALA A 78 14.78 18.31 -11.77
C ALA A 78 15.06 16.82 -12.03
N LEU A 79 14.93 15.97 -11.01
CA LEU A 79 15.15 14.53 -11.11
C LEU A 79 14.03 13.80 -11.86
N LEU A 80 12.83 14.38 -11.98
CA LEU A 80 11.72 13.79 -12.76
C LEU A 80 12.08 13.63 -14.24
N ASN A 81 13.01 14.45 -14.76
CA ASN A 81 13.48 14.38 -16.15
C ASN A 81 14.70 13.45 -16.34
N SER A 82 15.13 12.74 -15.29
CA SER A 82 16.27 11.84 -15.38
C SER A 82 16.01 10.72 -16.39
N LYS A 83 16.93 10.52 -17.33
CA LYS A 83 16.89 9.45 -18.35
C LYS A 83 17.74 8.25 -17.97
N VAL A 84 18.10 8.14 -16.69
CA VAL A 84 18.98 7.08 -16.21
C VAL A 84 18.21 5.77 -16.27
N GLU A 85 18.63 4.92 -17.20
CA GLU A 85 18.15 3.55 -17.26
C GLU A 85 18.74 2.78 -16.09
N ASP A 86 17.91 1.95 -15.46
CA ASP A 86 18.33 1.11 -14.36
C ASP A 86 19.31 0.04 -14.85
N THR A 87 20.59 0.27 -14.61
CA THR A 87 21.66 -0.67 -14.96
C THR A 87 21.84 -1.77 -13.92
N SER A 88 21.22 -1.66 -12.74
CA SER A 88 21.30 -2.67 -11.69
C SER A 88 20.61 -3.98 -12.10
N ALA A 89 19.61 -3.87 -12.99
CA ALA A 89 18.96 -5.01 -13.63
C ALA A 89 19.94 -5.87 -14.45
N LEU A 90 20.97 -5.28 -15.07
CA LEU A 90 21.94 -6.00 -15.90
C LEU A 90 23.01 -6.73 -15.07
N ALA A 91 23.46 -6.14 -13.95
CA ALA A 91 24.50 -6.73 -13.11
C ALA A 91 23.97 -7.81 -12.13
N LEU A 92 22.73 -7.66 -11.63
CA LEU A 92 22.15 -8.56 -10.64
C LEU A 92 21.37 -9.73 -11.25
N SER A 93 20.73 -9.52 -12.41
CA SER A 93 20.07 -10.61 -13.17
C SER A 93 21.09 -11.64 -13.68
N ALA A 94 22.30 -11.20 -14.04
CA ALA A 94 23.36 -12.08 -14.50
C ALA A 94 23.94 -13.00 -13.40
N THR A 95 23.72 -12.66 -12.11
CA THR A 95 24.34 -13.37 -10.97
C THR A 95 23.33 -14.06 -10.06
N GLY A 96 22.03 -13.76 -10.17
CA GLY A 96 20.97 -14.41 -9.40
C GLY A 96 21.08 -14.26 -7.88
N ALA A 97 21.95 -13.37 -7.40
CA ALA A 97 22.42 -13.37 -6.02
C ALA A 97 21.60 -12.49 -5.07
N ILE A 98 20.79 -11.54 -5.57
CA ILE A 98 20.08 -10.55 -4.74
C ILE A 98 18.73 -10.18 -5.36
N SER A 99 17.68 -10.06 -4.54
CA SER A 99 16.41 -9.43 -4.93
C SER A 99 16.65 -8.01 -5.47
N PRO A 100 15.96 -7.57 -6.53
CA PRO A 100 16.13 -6.22 -7.05
C PRO A 100 15.82 -5.19 -5.96
N LEU A 101 16.65 -4.15 -5.87
CA LEU A 101 16.43 -3.03 -4.96
C LEU A 101 15.06 -2.37 -5.22
N PRO A 102 14.48 -1.63 -4.26
CA PRO A 102 13.30 -0.82 -4.50
C PRO A 102 13.49 0.14 -5.69
N ALA A 103 12.44 0.35 -6.50
CA ALA A 103 12.51 1.22 -7.69
C ALA A 103 12.99 2.64 -7.37
N ALA A 104 12.56 3.20 -6.24
CA ALA A 104 13.01 4.50 -5.76
C ALA A 104 14.54 4.58 -5.56
N LEU A 105 15.22 3.47 -5.29
CA LEU A 105 16.67 3.46 -5.11
C LEU A 105 17.45 3.18 -6.39
N ARG A 106 16.76 2.68 -7.42
CA ARG A 106 17.33 2.39 -8.74
C ARG A 106 17.07 3.51 -9.74
N LYS A 107 15.99 4.26 -9.55
CA LYS A 107 15.47 5.24 -10.51
C LYS A 107 15.26 6.59 -9.81
N PRO A 108 16.06 7.62 -10.13
CA PRO A 108 15.89 8.95 -9.54
C PRO A 108 14.50 9.54 -9.82
N THR A 109 13.92 9.23 -10.98
CA THR A 109 12.56 9.64 -11.37
C THR A 109 11.50 9.12 -10.41
N VAL A 110 11.60 7.84 -10.02
CA VAL A 110 10.70 7.19 -9.07
C VAL A 110 10.86 7.80 -7.68
N ALA A 111 12.09 7.92 -7.17
CA ALA A 111 12.32 8.55 -5.87
C ALA A 111 11.81 9.98 -5.82
N ALA A 112 12.03 10.75 -6.86
CA ALA A 112 11.57 12.13 -6.94
C ALA A 112 10.05 12.23 -6.92
N ALA A 113 9.36 11.42 -7.74
CA ALA A 113 7.89 11.39 -7.77
C ALA A 113 7.31 11.01 -6.41
N GLU A 114 7.80 9.92 -5.81
CA GLU A 114 7.36 9.47 -4.48
C GLU A 114 7.59 10.55 -3.42
N THR A 115 8.77 11.16 -3.41
CA THR A 115 9.15 12.18 -2.42
C THR A 115 8.31 13.44 -2.57
N LEU A 116 8.07 13.91 -3.80
CA LEU A 116 7.19 15.06 -4.05
C LEU A 116 5.76 14.78 -3.58
N GLY A 117 5.27 13.56 -3.81
CA GLY A 117 3.97 13.10 -3.30
C GLY A 117 3.90 13.08 -1.77
N LEU A 118 4.90 12.50 -1.10
CA LEU A 118 5.00 12.46 0.37
C LEU A 118 5.19 13.85 0.99
N ALA A 119 5.87 14.75 0.28
CA ALA A 119 6.06 16.13 0.70
C ALA A 119 4.83 17.02 0.47
N GLY A 120 3.80 16.53 -0.24
CA GLY A 120 2.58 17.30 -0.50
C GLY A 120 2.81 18.46 -1.47
N VAL A 121 3.79 18.35 -2.38
CA VAL A 121 4.13 19.42 -3.33
C VAL A 121 3.17 19.40 -4.51
N VAL A 122 1.96 19.95 -4.29
CA VAL A 122 0.88 19.97 -5.30
C VAL A 122 1.30 20.65 -6.61
N THR A 123 2.17 21.67 -6.55
CA THR A 123 2.69 22.36 -7.75
C THR A 123 3.48 21.46 -8.70
N ALA A 124 3.95 20.30 -8.23
CA ALA A 124 4.65 19.32 -9.04
C ALA A 124 3.70 18.39 -9.82
N ALA A 125 2.40 18.37 -9.51
CA ALA A 125 1.42 17.47 -10.12
C ALA A 125 1.45 17.50 -11.67
N PRO A 126 1.53 18.65 -12.36
CA PRO A 126 1.65 18.66 -13.83
C PRO A 126 2.86 17.92 -14.37
N ARG A 127 4.00 17.96 -13.68
CA ARG A 127 5.22 17.27 -14.10
C ARG A 127 5.11 15.77 -13.81
N ILE A 128 4.52 15.41 -12.67
CA ILE A 128 4.29 14.01 -12.30
C ILE A 128 3.27 13.36 -13.26
N MET A 129 2.25 14.10 -13.74
CA MET A 129 1.31 13.59 -14.74
C MET A 129 1.98 13.19 -16.05
N GLU A 130 3.04 13.88 -16.48
CA GLU A 130 3.80 13.48 -17.68
C GLU A 130 4.49 12.12 -17.51
N LEU A 131 4.83 11.72 -16.28
CA LEU A 131 5.43 10.42 -15.99
C LEU A 131 4.44 9.25 -16.19
N LEU A 132 3.13 9.49 -16.18
CA LEU A 132 2.13 8.48 -16.54
C LEU A 132 2.24 8.04 -18.01
N LYS A 133 2.98 8.76 -18.85
CA LYS A 133 3.24 8.41 -20.26
C LYS A 133 4.58 7.68 -20.45
N SER A 134 5.31 7.40 -19.36
CA SER A 134 6.60 6.71 -19.42
C SER A 134 6.47 5.32 -20.05
N SER A 135 7.49 4.88 -20.80
CA SER A 135 7.58 3.50 -21.27
C SER A 135 7.76 2.50 -20.11
N ASP A 136 8.29 2.96 -18.99
CA ASP A 136 8.59 2.17 -17.80
C ASP A 136 7.38 2.12 -16.84
N SER A 137 6.86 0.92 -16.60
CA SER A 137 5.69 0.72 -15.73
C SER A 137 5.96 1.06 -14.27
N GLU A 138 7.20 0.92 -13.76
CA GLU A 138 7.52 1.32 -12.39
C GLU A 138 7.44 2.83 -12.22
N VAL A 139 7.87 3.58 -13.24
CA VAL A 139 7.75 5.05 -13.26
C VAL A 139 6.28 5.47 -13.34
N ARG A 140 5.48 4.81 -14.19
CA ARG A 140 4.04 5.09 -14.29
C ARG A 140 3.30 4.82 -12.97
N ALA A 141 3.59 3.68 -12.32
CA ALA A 141 2.97 3.33 -11.05
C ALA A 141 3.34 4.33 -9.94
N ALA A 142 4.63 4.67 -9.82
CA ALA A 142 5.10 5.66 -8.85
C ALA A 142 4.47 7.05 -9.06
N ALA A 143 4.29 7.46 -10.33
CA ALA A 143 3.60 8.68 -10.67
C ALA A 143 2.13 8.68 -10.22
N ALA A 144 1.40 7.58 -10.49
CA ALA A 144 0.02 7.44 -10.04
C ALA A 144 -0.11 7.48 -8.51
N GLU A 145 0.77 6.78 -7.78
CA GLU A 145 0.77 6.84 -6.31
C GLU A 145 1.07 8.25 -5.79
N ALA A 146 2.06 8.94 -6.38
CA ALA A 146 2.41 10.30 -6.00
C ALA A 146 1.23 11.25 -6.20
N LEU A 147 0.53 11.17 -7.35
CA LEU A 147 -0.67 11.97 -7.62
C LEU A 147 -1.80 11.68 -6.62
N GLY A 148 -2.00 10.40 -6.26
CA GLY A 148 -2.96 10.01 -5.21
C GLY A 148 -2.63 10.61 -3.83
N ARG A 149 -1.35 10.72 -3.49
CA ARG A 149 -0.90 11.39 -2.25
C ARG A 149 -1.12 12.90 -2.30
N LEU A 150 -0.89 13.52 -3.46
CA LEU A 150 -1.13 14.95 -3.66
C LEU A 150 -2.61 15.32 -3.63
N ARG A 151 -3.51 14.38 -4.01
CA ARG A 151 -4.96 14.59 -4.11
C ARG A 151 -5.33 15.80 -4.98
N ASP A 152 -4.56 16.01 -6.04
CA ASP A 152 -4.86 17.04 -7.03
C ASP A 152 -5.91 16.51 -8.00
N GLU A 153 -7.11 17.09 -7.95
CA GLU A 153 -8.24 16.71 -8.81
C GLU A 153 -7.93 16.89 -10.31
N SER A 154 -6.96 17.75 -10.67
CA SER A 154 -6.53 17.89 -12.07
C SER A 154 -5.88 16.62 -12.63
N ALA A 155 -5.43 15.70 -11.75
CA ALA A 155 -4.85 14.42 -12.12
C ALA A 155 -5.90 13.33 -12.45
N VAL A 156 -7.16 13.51 -12.03
CA VAL A 156 -8.22 12.50 -12.18
C VAL A 156 -8.36 12.00 -13.63
N PRO A 157 -8.41 12.86 -14.67
CA PRO A 157 -8.50 12.38 -16.06
C PRO A 157 -7.32 11.50 -16.47
N ALA A 158 -6.10 11.82 -16.02
CA ALA A 158 -4.91 11.03 -16.32
C ALA A 158 -4.90 9.70 -15.56
N LEU A 159 -5.37 9.69 -14.31
CA LEU A 159 -5.52 8.47 -13.50
C LEU A 159 -6.59 7.53 -14.07
N LEU A 160 -7.69 8.05 -14.60
CA LEU A 160 -8.73 7.27 -15.28
C LEU A 160 -8.19 6.54 -16.51
N LEU A 161 -7.31 7.20 -17.29
CA LEU A 161 -6.63 6.54 -18.41
C LEU A 161 -5.71 5.41 -17.92
N GLY A 162 -5.04 5.59 -16.79
CA GLY A 162 -4.15 4.60 -16.19
C GLY A 162 -4.87 3.33 -15.67
N LEU A 163 -6.20 3.35 -15.47
CA LEU A 163 -6.96 2.13 -15.17
C LEU A 163 -6.97 1.12 -16.32
N LYS A 164 -6.60 1.55 -17.53
CA LYS A 164 -6.51 0.70 -18.73
C LYS A 164 -5.07 0.32 -19.07
N ASP A 165 -4.12 0.57 -18.15
CA ASP A 165 -2.71 0.25 -18.36
C ASP A 165 -2.48 -1.27 -18.45
N PRO A 166 -1.60 -1.76 -19.34
CA PRO A 166 -1.30 -3.19 -19.43
C PRO A 166 -0.59 -3.76 -18.18
N SER A 167 0.02 -2.91 -17.35
CA SER A 167 0.69 -3.34 -16.12
C SER A 167 -0.28 -3.30 -14.93
N PRO A 168 -0.54 -4.44 -14.26
CA PRO A 168 -1.41 -4.47 -13.08
C PRO A 168 -0.93 -3.54 -11.96
N SER A 169 0.38 -3.33 -11.80
CA SER A 169 0.94 -2.41 -10.81
C SER A 169 0.51 -0.96 -11.05
N VAL A 170 0.41 -0.54 -12.31
CA VAL A 170 -0.06 0.81 -12.68
C VAL A 170 -1.57 0.92 -12.43
N VAL A 171 -2.35 -0.09 -12.82
CA VAL A 171 -3.80 -0.13 -12.57
C VAL A 171 -4.10 -0.05 -11.07
N LEU A 172 -3.37 -0.81 -10.24
CA LEU A 172 -3.49 -0.77 -8.78
C LEU A 172 -3.20 0.61 -8.21
N ALA A 173 -2.12 1.25 -8.67
CA ALA A 173 -1.73 2.59 -8.22
C ALA A 173 -2.76 3.65 -8.63
N CYS A 174 -3.24 3.62 -9.87
CA CYS A 174 -4.29 4.52 -10.36
C CYS A 174 -5.61 4.31 -9.64
N CYS A 175 -6.05 3.06 -9.48
CA CYS A 175 -7.25 2.70 -8.74
C CYS A 175 -7.17 3.21 -7.29
N GLY A 176 -6.00 3.07 -6.65
CA GLY A 176 -5.82 3.58 -5.31
C GLY A 176 -5.73 5.09 -5.19
N ALA A 177 -5.17 5.77 -6.17
CA ALA A 177 -5.17 7.23 -6.24
C ALA A 177 -6.59 7.78 -6.40
N LEU A 178 -7.41 7.15 -7.25
CA LEU A 178 -8.82 7.52 -7.43
C LEU A 178 -9.66 7.21 -6.19
N GLY A 179 -9.38 6.10 -5.49
CA GLY A 179 -10.00 5.76 -4.21
C GLY A 179 -9.85 6.86 -3.15
N ALA A 180 -8.74 7.60 -3.19
CA ALA A 180 -8.46 8.72 -2.28
C ALA A 180 -8.90 10.10 -2.81
N SER A 181 -9.36 10.18 -4.06
CA SER A 181 -9.88 11.41 -4.68
C SER A 181 -11.37 11.60 -4.37
N LYS A 182 -11.90 12.79 -4.70
CA LYS A 182 -13.34 13.04 -4.54
C LYS A 182 -14.14 12.15 -5.50
N PRO A 183 -15.17 11.43 -5.02
CA PRO A 183 -15.99 10.59 -5.88
C PRO A 183 -16.76 11.42 -6.91
N SER A 184 -16.88 10.87 -8.10
CA SER A 184 -17.78 11.30 -9.17
C SER A 184 -18.40 10.07 -9.82
N PRO A 185 -19.60 10.17 -10.42
CA PRO A 185 -20.22 9.01 -11.09
C PRO A 185 -19.32 8.37 -12.15
N GLU A 186 -18.50 9.17 -12.85
CA GLU A 186 -17.53 8.69 -13.83
C GLU A 186 -16.39 7.91 -13.17
N THR A 187 -15.80 8.44 -12.09
CA THR A 187 -14.70 7.76 -11.39
C THR A 187 -15.17 6.49 -10.71
N SER A 188 -16.31 6.52 -10.03
CA SER A 188 -16.88 5.34 -9.37
C SER A 188 -17.24 4.25 -10.38
N ALA A 189 -17.84 4.61 -11.52
CA ALA A 189 -18.15 3.64 -12.58
C ALA A 189 -16.87 3.00 -13.16
N ALA A 190 -15.84 3.80 -13.46
CA ALA A 190 -14.59 3.28 -13.99
C ALA A 190 -13.85 2.36 -12.99
N VAL A 191 -13.91 2.67 -11.69
CA VAL A 191 -13.37 1.78 -10.65
C VAL A 191 -14.23 0.52 -10.51
N ALA A 192 -15.56 0.63 -10.65
CA ALA A 192 -16.46 -0.52 -10.56
C ALA A 192 -16.26 -1.52 -11.70
N GLU A 193 -15.89 -1.09 -12.91
CA GLU A 193 -15.50 -1.99 -14.01
C GLU A 193 -14.34 -2.92 -13.62
N LEU A 194 -13.43 -2.45 -12.75
CA LEU A 194 -12.29 -3.25 -12.28
C LEU A 194 -12.67 -4.34 -11.26
N LEU A 195 -13.91 -4.39 -10.78
CA LEU A 195 -14.40 -5.51 -9.98
C LEU A 195 -14.43 -6.82 -10.79
N GLU A 196 -14.43 -6.76 -12.11
CA GLU A 196 -14.38 -7.93 -13.00
C GLU A 196 -12.99 -8.16 -13.62
N ASP A 197 -11.96 -7.42 -13.18
CA ASP A 197 -10.61 -7.52 -13.74
C ASP A 197 -10.03 -8.95 -13.61
N PRO A 198 -9.30 -9.47 -14.62
CA PRO A 198 -8.69 -10.80 -14.54
C PRO A 198 -7.74 -10.97 -13.35
N HIS A 199 -7.07 -9.91 -12.92
CA HIS A 199 -6.10 -9.95 -11.84
C HIS A 199 -6.77 -9.78 -10.45
N PRO A 200 -6.67 -10.78 -9.54
CA PRO A 200 -7.35 -10.72 -8.24
C PRO A 200 -6.97 -9.50 -7.40
N ALA A 201 -5.71 -9.06 -7.43
CA ALA A 201 -5.31 -7.87 -6.68
C ALA A 201 -6.04 -6.60 -7.17
N VAL A 202 -6.33 -6.50 -8.48
CA VAL A 202 -7.03 -5.35 -9.06
C VAL A 202 -8.48 -5.34 -8.61
N ARG A 203 -9.17 -6.49 -8.66
CA ARG A 203 -10.53 -6.63 -8.11
C ARG A 203 -10.61 -6.25 -6.64
N ALA A 204 -9.67 -6.74 -5.83
CA ALA A 204 -9.60 -6.40 -4.41
C ALA A 204 -9.35 -4.89 -4.20
N ARG A 205 -8.48 -4.27 -5.01
CA ARG A 205 -8.21 -2.82 -4.90
C ARG A 205 -9.40 -1.99 -5.31
N ALA A 206 -10.15 -2.40 -6.32
CA ALA A 206 -11.37 -1.76 -6.79
C ALA A 206 -12.45 -1.74 -5.71
N ALA A 207 -12.72 -2.88 -5.06
CA ALA A 207 -13.67 -2.94 -3.95
C ALA A 207 -13.27 -2.02 -2.79
N ASN A 208 -11.98 -2.02 -2.42
CA ASN A 208 -11.47 -1.10 -1.39
C ASN A 208 -11.56 0.37 -1.82
N ALA A 209 -11.27 0.70 -3.09
CA ALA A 209 -11.32 2.06 -3.61
C ALA A 209 -12.75 2.61 -3.59
N LEU A 210 -13.75 1.82 -4.02
CA LEU A 210 -15.17 2.22 -3.92
C LEU A 210 -15.57 2.48 -2.47
N ALA A 211 -15.11 1.65 -1.54
CA ALA A 211 -15.34 1.84 -0.11
C ALA A 211 -14.68 3.11 0.46
N GLU A 212 -13.44 3.40 0.03
CA GLU A 212 -12.69 4.62 0.39
C GLU A 212 -13.36 5.89 -0.14
N MET A 213 -13.91 5.82 -1.36
CA MET A 213 -14.67 6.89 -2.01
C MET A 213 -16.01 7.18 -1.31
N GLY A 214 -16.57 6.18 -0.62
CA GLY A 214 -17.90 6.28 0.01
C GLY A 214 -19.06 6.24 -0.98
N ASP A 215 -18.82 5.92 -2.24
CA ASP A 215 -19.82 5.81 -3.31
C ASP A 215 -20.08 4.34 -3.66
N THR A 216 -20.43 3.54 -2.65
CA THR A 216 -20.64 2.09 -2.79
C THR A 216 -22.09 1.70 -3.05
N GLN A 217 -23.05 2.58 -2.76
CA GLN A 217 -24.49 2.27 -2.82
C GLN A 217 -24.93 1.79 -4.21
N ALA A 218 -24.40 2.41 -5.27
CA ALA A 218 -24.72 2.06 -6.64
C ALA A 218 -24.08 0.73 -7.10
N PHE A 219 -23.09 0.22 -6.35
CA PHE A 219 -22.27 -0.93 -6.74
C PHE A 219 -22.34 -2.07 -5.73
N VAL A 220 -23.35 -2.08 -4.85
CA VAL A 220 -23.50 -3.11 -3.81
C VAL A 220 -23.57 -4.52 -4.40
N GLU A 221 -24.31 -4.71 -5.50
CA GLU A 221 -24.45 -6.02 -6.15
C GLU A 221 -23.13 -6.50 -6.80
N PRO A 222 -22.42 -5.68 -7.60
CA PRO A 222 -21.06 -6.02 -8.04
C PRO A 222 -20.09 -6.32 -6.90
N ILE A 223 -20.14 -5.56 -5.81
CA ILE A 223 -19.30 -5.79 -4.62
C ILE A 223 -19.69 -7.11 -3.94
N ALA A 224 -20.98 -7.41 -3.79
CA ALA A 224 -21.46 -8.64 -3.18
C ALA A 224 -21.08 -9.88 -4.01
N ALA A 225 -21.07 -9.79 -5.33
CA ALA A 225 -20.63 -10.87 -6.22
C ALA A 225 -19.18 -11.32 -5.93
N LEU A 226 -18.33 -10.42 -5.42
CA LEU A 226 -16.95 -10.74 -5.03
C LEU A 226 -16.84 -11.62 -3.77
N LEU A 227 -17.92 -11.82 -3.02
CA LEU A 227 -17.95 -12.80 -1.92
C LEU A 227 -17.76 -14.24 -2.42
N ASP A 228 -18.08 -14.51 -3.69
CA ASP A 228 -17.87 -15.79 -4.36
C ASP A 228 -16.56 -15.86 -5.15
N ASP A 229 -15.70 -14.85 -5.04
CA ASP A 229 -14.40 -14.86 -5.70
C ASP A 229 -13.52 -16.00 -5.21
N LYS A 230 -12.70 -16.58 -6.09
CA LYS A 230 -11.78 -17.66 -5.75
C LYS A 230 -10.63 -17.22 -4.84
N ALA A 231 -10.31 -15.93 -4.83
CA ALA A 231 -9.18 -15.38 -4.10
C ALA A 231 -9.63 -14.79 -2.75
N PRO A 232 -9.15 -15.33 -1.61
CA PRO A 232 -9.43 -14.78 -0.28
C PRO A 232 -9.21 -13.27 -0.13
N PRO A 233 -8.14 -12.66 -0.70
CA PRO A 233 -7.97 -11.21 -0.60
C PRO A 233 -9.10 -10.41 -1.25
N VAL A 234 -9.75 -10.95 -2.28
CA VAL A 234 -10.89 -10.31 -2.96
C VAL A 234 -12.15 -10.42 -2.11
N GLN A 235 -12.43 -11.60 -1.56
CA GLN A 235 -13.53 -11.81 -0.61
C GLN A 235 -13.39 -10.87 0.60
N VAL A 236 -12.18 -10.76 1.18
CA VAL A 236 -11.89 -9.85 2.30
C VAL A 236 -12.13 -8.38 1.94
N ALA A 237 -11.79 -7.96 0.71
CA ALA A 237 -12.05 -6.59 0.26
C ALA A 237 -13.56 -6.33 0.10
N ALA A 238 -14.29 -7.29 -0.47
CA ALA A 238 -15.74 -7.24 -0.60
C ALA A 238 -16.44 -7.13 0.76
N LEU A 239 -16.05 -7.99 1.72
CA LEU A 239 -16.56 -7.97 3.09
C LEU A 239 -16.38 -6.61 3.78
N ARG A 240 -15.26 -5.92 3.54
CA ARG A 240 -15.01 -4.58 4.09
C ARG A 240 -15.83 -3.52 3.37
N ALA A 241 -15.94 -3.61 2.04
CA ALA A 241 -16.71 -2.68 1.23
C ALA A 241 -18.21 -2.74 1.52
N LEU A 242 -18.76 -3.93 1.81
CA LEU A 242 -20.16 -4.11 2.19
C LEU A 242 -20.54 -3.37 3.47
N VAL A 243 -19.62 -3.21 4.43
CA VAL A 243 -19.87 -2.37 5.61
C VAL A 243 -20.12 -0.92 5.21
N SER A 244 -19.34 -0.40 4.27
CA SER A 244 -19.52 0.95 3.73
C SER A 244 -20.80 1.11 2.89
N CYS A 245 -21.45 0.00 2.49
CA CYS A 245 -22.73 0.00 1.76
C CYS A 245 -23.95 0.22 2.67
N GLY A 246 -23.80 0.40 3.99
CA GLY A 246 -24.91 0.70 4.88
C GLY A 246 -26.05 -0.33 4.79
N GLU A 247 -27.31 0.12 4.77
CA GLU A 247 -28.51 -0.76 4.74
C GLU A 247 -28.53 -1.74 3.56
N GLN A 248 -28.02 -1.33 2.39
CA GLN A 248 -27.94 -2.22 1.23
C GLN A 248 -26.92 -3.33 1.44
N GLY A 249 -25.78 -3.03 2.08
CA GLY A 249 -24.80 -4.04 2.46
C GLY A 249 -25.36 -5.09 3.43
N GLN A 250 -26.31 -4.70 4.28
CA GLN A 250 -26.96 -5.62 5.22
C GLN A 250 -27.82 -6.69 4.53
N LEU A 251 -28.28 -6.46 3.29
CA LEU A 251 -29.03 -7.47 2.53
C LEU A 251 -28.20 -8.73 2.27
N HIS A 252 -26.88 -8.58 2.21
CA HIS A 252 -25.92 -9.65 1.93
C HIS A 252 -25.39 -10.33 3.19
N ALA A 253 -25.98 -10.08 4.37
CA ALA A 253 -25.55 -10.67 5.64
C ALA A 253 -25.58 -12.22 5.63
N ALA A 254 -26.47 -12.83 4.86
CA ALA A 254 -26.51 -14.28 4.69
C ALA A 254 -25.24 -14.82 4.01
N ASP A 255 -24.77 -14.17 2.94
CA ASP A 255 -23.54 -14.55 2.25
C ASP A 255 -22.30 -14.31 3.10
N VAL A 256 -22.30 -13.22 3.88
CA VAL A 256 -21.26 -13.00 4.88
C VAL A 256 -21.26 -14.11 5.94
N CYS A 257 -22.42 -14.54 6.43
CA CYS A 257 -22.52 -15.64 7.39
C CYS A 257 -22.01 -16.95 6.81
N ARG A 258 -22.30 -17.23 5.53
CA ARG A 258 -21.75 -18.39 4.82
C ARG A 258 -20.22 -18.35 4.79
N LEU A 259 -19.61 -17.21 4.48
CA LEU A 259 -18.15 -17.05 4.50
C LEU A 259 -17.55 -17.16 5.91
N ALA A 260 -18.24 -16.70 6.95
CA ALA A 260 -17.81 -16.91 8.34
C ALA A 260 -17.71 -18.40 8.71
N ALA A 261 -18.63 -19.22 8.18
CA ALA A 261 -18.66 -20.65 8.42
C ALA A 261 -17.67 -21.44 7.53
N GLN A 262 -17.48 -21.05 6.27
CA GLN A 262 -16.86 -21.92 5.24
C GLN A 262 -15.66 -21.30 4.50
N GLY A 263 -15.35 -20.02 4.70
CA GLY A 263 -14.21 -19.36 4.06
C GLY A 263 -12.85 -19.90 4.53
N ASP A 264 -11.75 -19.37 4.00
CA ASP A 264 -10.44 -19.60 4.61
C ASP A 264 -10.32 -18.87 5.96
N ASP A 265 -9.34 -19.27 6.77
CA ASP A 265 -9.16 -18.77 8.14
C ASP A 265 -9.21 -17.24 8.25
N ARG A 266 -8.56 -16.53 7.32
CA ARG A 266 -8.55 -15.07 7.30
C ARG A 266 -9.91 -14.51 6.90
N THR A 267 -10.53 -15.05 5.85
CA THR A 267 -11.86 -14.62 5.41
C THR A 267 -12.92 -14.86 6.48
N ARG A 268 -12.86 -16.00 7.20
CA ARG A 268 -13.78 -16.32 8.30
C ARG A 268 -13.73 -15.28 9.41
N VAL A 269 -12.53 -14.92 9.85
CA VAL A 269 -12.33 -13.88 10.88
C VAL A 269 -12.87 -12.53 10.42
N VAL A 270 -12.60 -12.13 9.18
CA VAL A 270 -13.11 -10.86 8.64
C VAL A 270 -14.63 -10.89 8.48
N ALA A 271 -15.21 -12.01 8.02
CA ALA A 271 -16.65 -12.16 7.86
C ALA A 271 -17.38 -12.04 9.20
N LEU A 272 -16.85 -12.66 10.26
CA LEU A 272 -17.37 -12.50 11.63
C LEU A 272 -17.36 -11.03 12.09
N GLN A 273 -16.28 -10.30 11.79
CA GLN A 273 -16.18 -8.87 12.09
C GLN A 273 -17.11 -8.02 11.22
N THR A 274 -17.35 -8.42 9.97
CA THR A 274 -18.29 -7.74 9.07
C THR A 274 -19.73 -7.92 9.56
N LEU A 275 -20.13 -9.14 9.95
CA LEU A 275 -21.49 -9.38 10.49
C LEU A 275 -21.82 -8.48 11.66
N SER A 276 -20.86 -8.24 12.55
CA SER A 276 -21.08 -7.36 13.70
C SER A 276 -21.27 -5.89 13.33
N GLN A 277 -20.82 -5.49 12.13
CA GLN A 277 -20.95 -4.14 11.59
C GLN A 277 -22.17 -3.99 10.65
N LEU A 278 -22.84 -5.07 10.27
CA LEU A 278 -24.06 -5.07 9.43
C LEU A 278 -25.37 -4.91 10.23
N GLY A 279 -25.30 -4.40 11.47
CA GLY A 279 -26.48 -4.02 12.26
C GLY A 279 -27.42 -5.20 12.56
N GLU A 280 -28.74 -4.94 12.53
CA GLU A 280 -29.77 -5.91 12.93
C GLU A 280 -29.77 -7.18 12.07
N ARG A 281 -29.52 -7.06 10.77
CA ARG A 281 -29.46 -8.24 9.88
C ARG A 281 -28.24 -9.10 10.13
N GLY A 282 -27.12 -8.50 10.54
CA GLY A 282 -25.97 -9.26 11.01
C GLY A 282 -26.28 -10.00 12.31
N ALA A 283 -26.94 -9.32 13.25
CA ALA A 283 -27.33 -9.89 14.54
C ALA A 283 -28.35 -11.05 14.43
N ALA A 284 -29.13 -11.10 13.35
CA ALA A 284 -30.05 -12.19 13.08
C ALA A 284 -29.35 -13.55 12.97
N PHE A 285 -28.06 -13.58 12.59
CA PHE A 285 -27.26 -14.80 12.46
C PHE A 285 -26.58 -15.25 13.76
N ALA A 286 -26.92 -14.66 14.91
CA ALA A 286 -26.25 -14.98 16.18
C ALA A 286 -26.27 -16.49 16.50
N THR A 287 -27.38 -17.18 16.23
CA THR A 287 -27.53 -18.61 16.52
C THR A 287 -26.61 -19.45 15.63
N GLU A 288 -26.49 -19.07 14.37
CA GLU A 288 -25.68 -19.73 13.33
C GLU A 288 -24.19 -19.60 13.62
N LEU A 289 -23.77 -18.58 14.37
CA LEU A 289 -22.38 -18.37 14.77
C LEU A 289 -22.01 -19.07 16.09
N GLU A 290 -22.96 -19.56 16.90
CA GLU A 290 -22.66 -20.25 18.16
C GLU A 290 -21.73 -21.46 17.99
N PRO A 291 -21.88 -22.32 16.95
CA PRO A 291 -20.96 -23.44 16.74
C PRO A 291 -19.49 -23.02 16.53
N LEU A 292 -19.24 -21.78 16.08
CA LEU A 292 -17.90 -21.27 15.85
C LEU A 292 -17.16 -20.89 17.14
N LEU A 293 -17.84 -20.91 18.30
CA LEU A 293 -17.20 -20.73 19.60
C LEU A 293 -16.27 -21.91 19.96
N ASP A 294 -16.58 -23.09 19.44
CA ASP A 294 -15.83 -24.33 19.64
C ASP A 294 -14.99 -24.72 18.40
N ASP A 295 -14.70 -23.75 17.52
CA ASP A 295 -13.85 -23.98 16.35
C ASP A 295 -12.44 -24.46 16.72
N ALA A 296 -11.81 -25.21 15.80
CA ALA A 296 -10.44 -25.69 16.01
C ALA A 296 -9.41 -24.55 16.10
N LEU A 297 -9.69 -23.40 15.46
CA LEU A 297 -8.79 -22.25 15.42
C LEU A 297 -9.13 -21.22 16.51
N PRO A 298 -8.20 -20.92 17.44
CA PRO A 298 -8.45 -19.97 18.54
C PRO A 298 -8.84 -18.56 18.08
N GLU A 299 -8.32 -18.10 16.93
CA GLU A 299 -8.68 -16.81 16.37
C GLU A 299 -10.16 -16.72 15.96
N ILE A 300 -10.74 -17.82 15.50
CA ILE A 300 -12.13 -17.90 15.06
C ILE A 300 -13.06 -17.94 16.26
N CYS A 301 -12.74 -18.76 17.27
CA CYS A 301 -13.45 -18.76 18.56
C CYS A 301 -13.50 -17.35 19.17
N LEU A 302 -12.36 -16.65 19.17
CA LEU A 302 -12.25 -15.29 19.71
C LEU A 302 -13.08 -14.29 18.90
N ALA A 303 -13.02 -14.37 17.57
CA ALA A 303 -13.81 -13.52 16.69
C ALA A 303 -15.31 -13.76 16.87
N ALA A 304 -15.76 -15.02 16.88
CA ALA A 304 -17.16 -15.41 17.07
C ALA A 304 -17.70 -14.92 18.42
N ARG A 305 -16.93 -15.12 19.50
CA ARG A 305 -17.31 -14.62 20.83
C ARG A 305 -17.50 -13.10 20.84
N ARG A 306 -16.56 -12.34 20.25
CA ARG A 306 -16.67 -10.87 20.17
C ARG A 306 -17.87 -10.42 19.35
N THR A 307 -18.13 -11.06 18.22
CA THR A 307 -19.29 -10.78 17.37
C THR A 307 -20.60 -11.01 18.12
N LEU A 308 -20.73 -12.15 18.82
CA LEU A 308 -21.91 -12.47 19.64
C LEU A 308 -22.08 -11.53 20.84
N GLU A 309 -21.00 -11.12 21.48
CA GLU A 309 -21.02 -10.09 22.54
C GLU A 309 -21.47 -8.73 22.02
N GLN A 310 -21.05 -8.33 20.81
CA GLN A 310 -21.49 -7.10 20.16
C GLN A 310 -23.00 -7.09 19.87
N PHE A 311 -23.54 -8.20 19.38
CA PHE A 311 -24.99 -8.33 19.16
C PHE A 311 -25.79 -8.16 20.45
N LYS A 312 -25.32 -8.71 21.58
CA LYS A 312 -26.00 -8.61 22.89
C LYS A 312 -25.96 -7.20 23.47
N THR A 313 -24.91 -6.43 23.23
CA THR A 313 -24.69 -5.13 23.88
C THR A 313 -25.27 -3.95 23.10
N GLY A 314 -25.68 -4.15 21.84
CA GLY A 314 -26.20 -3.09 20.97
C GLY A 314 -25.23 -1.94 20.73
N ARG A 315 -23.94 -2.12 21.07
CA ARG A 315 -22.88 -1.12 20.93
C ARG A 315 -21.82 -1.63 19.96
N ALA A 316 -21.45 -0.79 19.00
CA ALA A 316 -20.17 -0.95 18.31
C ALA A 316 -19.05 -0.81 19.36
N VAL A 317 -18.24 -1.84 19.55
CA VAL A 317 -17.01 -1.71 20.36
C VAL A 317 -16.12 -0.69 19.63
N PRO A 318 -15.49 0.28 20.32
CA PRO A 318 -14.52 1.16 19.67
C PRO A 318 -13.51 0.31 18.90
N SER A 319 -13.18 0.76 17.69
CA SER A 319 -12.20 0.11 16.83
C SER A 319 -11.03 -0.39 17.65
N LEU A 320 -10.67 -1.66 17.46
CA LEU A 320 -9.42 -2.20 18.01
C LEU A 320 -8.32 -1.16 17.74
N PRO A 321 -7.43 -0.83 18.71
CA PRO A 321 -6.10 -0.40 18.30
C PRO A 321 -5.66 -1.47 17.32
N SER A 322 -5.26 -1.04 16.12
CA SER A 322 -4.83 -1.92 15.03
C SER A 322 -4.17 -3.14 15.65
N LEU A 323 -4.72 -4.34 15.38
CA LEU A 323 -4.02 -5.60 15.68
C LEU A 323 -2.55 -5.30 15.42
N PRO A 324 -1.63 -5.46 16.40
CA PRO A 324 -0.23 -5.12 16.19
C PRO A 324 0.07 -5.71 14.84
N LYS A 325 0.38 -4.84 13.85
CA LYS A 325 0.40 -5.24 12.43
C LYS A 325 0.92 -6.64 12.47
N VAL A 326 0.10 -7.66 12.09
CA VAL A 326 0.66 -8.99 11.86
C VAL A 326 1.88 -8.62 11.06
N GLN A 327 3.07 -8.83 11.65
CA GLN A 327 4.31 -8.47 10.99
C GLN A 327 4.04 -8.97 9.60
N GLU A 328 3.94 -8.06 8.63
CA GLU A 328 3.85 -8.47 7.23
C GLU A 328 4.84 -9.58 7.17
N VAL A 329 4.38 -10.82 6.91
CA VAL A 329 5.26 -11.98 6.93
C VAL A 329 6.49 -11.47 6.23
N PRO A 330 7.62 -11.28 6.94
CA PRO A 330 8.71 -10.49 6.40
C PRO A 330 8.96 -11.13 5.06
N ALA A 331 8.83 -10.34 3.98
CA ALA A 331 8.90 -10.84 2.62
C ALA A 331 10.04 -11.85 2.61
N LEU A 332 9.70 -13.15 2.44
CA LEU A 332 10.54 -14.30 2.73
C LEU A 332 11.98 -13.89 3.00
N GLU A 333 12.40 -13.86 4.27
CA GLU A 333 13.81 -13.66 4.59
C GLU A 333 14.62 -14.58 3.67
N PRO A 334 15.50 -14.05 2.79
CA PRO A 334 16.49 -14.92 2.19
C PRO A 334 17.30 -15.51 3.36
N PRO A 335 17.64 -16.80 3.30
CA PRO A 335 18.18 -17.53 4.43
C PRO A 335 19.33 -16.76 5.06
N SER A 336 19.29 -16.62 6.39
CA SER A 336 20.34 -16.04 7.19
C SER A 336 21.67 -16.77 6.91
N ALA A 337 22.52 -16.15 6.11
CA ALA A 337 23.91 -16.55 5.98
C ALA A 337 24.66 -16.07 7.23
N GLY A 338 24.67 -16.90 8.28
CA GLY A 338 25.44 -16.60 9.48
C GLY A 338 25.06 -17.41 10.72
N ALA A 339 25.18 -18.74 10.65
CA ALA A 339 25.54 -19.53 11.83
C ALA A 339 26.66 -20.47 11.41
N ASP A 340 27.88 -20.13 11.83
CA ASP A 340 29.01 -21.03 11.85
C ASP A 340 28.61 -22.35 12.53
N PHE A 341 28.72 -23.47 11.80
CA PHE A 341 29.04 -24.75 12.43
C PHE A 341 30.22 -25.39 11.69
N ILE A 342 31.32 -25.35 12.43
CA ILE A 342 32.62 -25.98 12.22
C ILE A 342 32.45 -27.46 11.86
N ALA A 343 33.24 -27.89 10.87
CA ALA A 343 33.50 -29.29 10.57
C ALA A 343 34.09 -30.03 11.79
N VAL A 344 33.50 -31.16 12.18
CA VAL A 344 34.23 -32.26 12.83
C VAL A 344 33.66 -33.58 12.31
N VAL A 345 34.47 -34.20 11.44
CA VAL A 345 34.53 -35.62 11.00
C VAL A 345 33.34 -36.18 10.24
#